data_AF-X1QIK0-F1
#
_entry.id   AF-X1QIK0-F1
#
_cell.length_a   1.000
_cell.length_b   1.000
_cell.length_c   1.000
_cell.angle_alpha   90.00
_cell.angle_beta   90.00
_cell.angle_gamma   90.00
#
_symmetry.space_group_name_H-M   'P 1'
#
loop_
_entity.id
_entity.type
_entity.pdbx_description
1 polymer ?
#
loop_
_entity_poly.entity_id
_entity_poly.type
_entity_poly.pdbx_seq_one_letter_code
_entity_poly.pdbx_strand_id
1 'polypeptide(L)'
;VALVSMVLVTSGRMAEENKKHQLLMDTYKSISELDIVTYDYLLHREERMEHQWNIKHDSLREILDGLAEEEGLKSIRADYATLGTLFSQVTENYRERQEYIQEGASQEKIDAITGLEERLVAQLLITSQSLITDASRLAEEAQAEAAEAQRLAANLTVILMVILAITVTTSSLLVARSISKPLDELTRGAEIIGKGDLEHKVAVKSKDELGQLAAAFNEMTGSLKEITTSRDELDREVTVRKQAEED
;
A
#
# COMPACT_ATOMS: atom_id res chain seq x y z
N VAL A 1 -4.16 2.29 -18.55
CA VAL A 1 -5.15 3.22 -17.97
C VAL A 1 -6.00 2.53 -16.88
N ALA A 2 -6.71 1.44 -17.18
CA ALA A 2 -7.55 0.74 -16.19
C ALA A 2 -6.82 0.29 -14.90
N LEU A 3 -5.60 -0.23 -15.02
CA LEU A 3 -4.78 -0.64 -13.86
C LEU A 3 -4.41 0.53 -12.93
N VAL A 4 -4.08 1.68 -13.52
CA VAL A 4 -3.72 2.89 -12.76
C VAL A 4 -4.94 3.43 -12.02
N SER A 5 -6.11 3.44 -12.68
CA SER A 5 -7.37 3.84 -12.06
C SER A 5 -7.76 2.93 -10.89
N MET A 6 -7.58 1.61 -11.05
CA MET A 6 -7.87 0.65 -9.98
C MET A 6 -6.95 0.85 -8.76
N VAL A 7 -5.64 1.04 -8.97
CA VAL A 7 -4.67 1.31 -7.89
C VAL A 7 -4.98 2.62 -7.16
N LEU A 8 -5.42 3.67 -7.87
CA LEU A 8 -5.78 4.94 -7.25
C LEU A 8 -7.04 4.83 -6.38
N VAL A 9 -8.06 4.10 -6.84
CA VAL A 9 -9.29 3.87 -6.06
C VAL A 9 -8.99 3.05 -4.81
N THR A 10 -8.17 2.00 -4.91
CA THR A 10 -7.78 1.22 -3.73
C THR A 10 -6.95 2.04 -2.75
N SER A 11 -6.05 2.90 -3.25
CA SER A 11 -5.23 3.78 -2.40
C SER A 11 -6.06 4.82 -1.65
N GLY A 12 -7.11 5.37 -2.30
CA GLY A 12 -8.02 6.32 -1.66
C GLY A 12 -8.83 5.68 -0.52
N ARG A 13 -9.39 4.49 -0.76
CA ARG A 13 -10.11 3.73 0.29
C ARG A 13 -9.20 3.35 1.45
N MET A 14 -7.96 2.96 1.17
CA MET A 14 -6.97 2.66 2.21
C MET A 14 -6.61 3.87 3.06
N ALA A 15 -6.53 5.07 2.48
CA ALA A 15 -6.24 6.27 3.26
C ALA A 15 -7.36 6.61 4.26
N GLU A 16 -8.61 6.38 3.87
CA GLU A 16 -9.78 6.57 4.73
C GLU A 16 -9.83 5.53 5.86
N GLU A 17 -9.65 4.24 5.54
CA GLU A 17 -9.56 3.16 6.55
C GLU A 17 -8.41 3.39 7.52
N ASN A 18 -7.25 3.83 7.02
CA ASN A 18 -6.08 4.08 7.86
C ASN A 18 -6.29 5.28 8.81
N LYS A 19 -7.03 6.31 8.37
CA LYS A 19 -7.43 7.43 9.22
C LYS A 19 -8.37 6.99 10.34
N LYS A 20 -9.38 6.19 10.00
CA LYS A 20 -10.30 5.59 10.99
C LYS A 20 -9.53 4.76 12.02
N HIS A 21 -8.65 3.87 11.57
CA HIS A 21 -7.80 3.07 12.44
C HIS A 21 -6.96 3.95 13.37
N GLN A 22 -6.38 5.04 12.87
CA GLN A 22 -5.59 5.95 13.69
C GLN A 22 -6.41 6.57 14.82
N LEU A 23 -7.64 7.01 14.52
CA LEU A 23 -8.55 7.57 15.55
C LEU A 23 -8.96 6.53 16.60
N LEU A 24 -9.14 5.26 16.22
CA LEU A 24 -9.43 4.18 17.17
C LEU A 24 -8.24 3.91 18.12
N MET A 25 -7.02 3.94 17.59
CA MET A 25 -5.81 3.85 18.41
C MET A 25 -5.65 5.05 19.35
N ASP A 26 -5.95 6.26 18.87
CA ASP A 26 -5.94 7.46 19.70
C ASP A 26 -7.00 7.41 20.80
N THR A 27 -8.16 6.79 20.53
CA THR A 27 -9.21 6.53 21.53
C THR A 27 -8.68 5.63 22.65
N TYR A 28 -8.08 4.49 22.32
CA TYR A 28 -7.48 3.56 23.29
C TYR A 28 -6.39 4.24 24.14
N LYS A 29 -5.50 4.99 23.49
CA LYS A 29 -4.44 5.73 24.19
C LYS A 29 -5.02 6.77 25.15
N SER A 30 -6.00 7.55 24.70
CA SER A 30 -6.63 8.58 25.54
C SER A 30 -7.38 7.99 26.72
N ILE A 31 -8.01 6.82 26.56
CA ILE A 31 -8.64 6.08 27.67
C ILE A 31 -7.57 5.61 28.66
N SER A 32 -6.44 5.08 28.18
CA SER A 32 -5.33 4.64 29.04
C SER A 32 -4.73 5.80 29.84
N GLU A 33 -4.59 6.98 29.23
CA GLU A 33 -4.14 8.19 29.93
C GLU A 33 -5.15 8.65 31.00
N LEU A 34 -6.45 8.56 30.71
CA LEU A 34 -7.51 8.89 31.65
C LEU A 34 -7.54 7.93 32.85
N ASP A 35 -7.30 6.65 32.62
CA ASP A 35 -7.19 5.63 33.67
C ASP A 35 -6.02 5.93 34.63
N ILE A 36 -4.84 6.27 34.10
CA ILE A 36 -3.68 6.65 34.91
C ILE A 36 -4.01 7.84 35.82
N VAL A 37 -4.62 8.90 35.27
CA VAL A 37 -4.98 10.09 36.07
C VAL A 37 -6.09 9.77 37.07
N THR A 38 -6.98 8.82 36.75
CA THR A 38 -8.00 8.32 37.70
C THR A 38 -7.33 7.67 38.91
N TYR A 39 -6.37 6.77 38.70
CA TYR A 39 -5.60 6.17 39.78
C TYR A 39 -4.80 7.19 40.59
N ASP A 40 -4.13 8.14 39.92
CA ASP A 40 -3.38 9.19 40.61
C ASP A 40 -4.27 10.06 41.50
N TYR A 41 -5.48 10.41 41.02
CA TYR A 41 -6.46 11.12 41.85
C TYR A 41 -6.91 10.28 43.04
N LEU A 42 -7.24 8.99 42.85
CA LEU A 42 -7.69 8.12 43.93
C LEU A 42 -6.62 7.94 45.02
N LEU A 43 -5.34 7.92 44.64
CA LEU A 43 -4.21 7.79 45.56
C LEU A 43 -3.92 9.07 46.34
N HIS A 44 -3.97 10.24 45.67
CA HIS A 44 -3.46 11.49 46.27
C HIS A 44 -4.55 12.48 46.67
N ARG A 45 -5.76 12.40 46.08
CA ARG A 45 -6.90 13.29 46.33
C ARG A 45 -6.61 14.78 46.11
N GLU A 46 -5.66 15.10 45.23
CA GLU A 46 -5.27 16.48 44.92
C GLU A 46 -6.20 17.14 43.90
N GLU A 47 -6.55 18.42 44.12
CA GLU A 47 -7.36 19.22 43.17
C GLU A 47 -6.71 19.32 41.79
N ARG A 48 -5.37 19.32 41.72
CA ARG A 48 -4.64 19.32 40.45
C ARG A 48 -4.97 18.08 39.61
N MET A 49 -5.07 16.91 40.25
CA MET A 49 -5.36 15.65 39.55
C MET A 49 -6.80 15.63 39.07
N GLU A 50 -7.74 16.17 39.86
CA GLU A 50 -9.12 16.37 39.41
C GLU A 50 -9.21 17.28 38.18
N HIS A 51 -8.46 18.38 38.16
CA HIS A 51 -8.41 19.25 36.98
C HIS A 51 -7.81 18.56 35.76
N GLN A 52 -6.71 17.81 35.94
CA GLN A 52 -6.10 17.04 34.85
C GLN A 52 -7.04 15.95 34.33
N TRP A 53 -7.80 15.30 35.22
CA TRP A 53 -8.78 14.30 34.87
C TRP A 53 -9.87 14.90 33.96
N ASN A 54 -10.42 16.05 34.33
CA ASN A 54 -11.43 16.75 33.53
C ASN A 54 -10.90 17.12 32.13
N ILE A 55 -9.66 17.61 32.03
CA ILE A 55 -9.03 17.90 30.72
C ILE A 55 -8.94 16.64 29.85
N LYS A 56 -8.51 15.52 30.43
CA LYS A 56 -8.36 14.24 29.71
C LYS A 56 -9.72 13.66 29.30
N HIS A 57 -10.71 13.76 30.18
CA HIS A 57 -12.08 13.35 29.91
C HIS A 57 -12.71 14.17 28.77
N ASP A 58 -12.48 15.49 28.74
CA ASP A 58 -12.95 16.36 27.65
C ASP A 58 -12.20 16.10 26.34
N SER A 59 -10.88 15.86 26.40
CA SER A 59 -10.09 15.50 25.22
C SER A 59 -10.58 14.18 24.59
N LEU A 60 -10.93 13.19 25.42
CA LEU A 60 -11.51 11.93 24.94
C LEU A 60 -12.87 12.16 24.28
N ARG A 61 -13.68 13.11 24.76
CA ARG A 61 -14.94 13.49 24.13
C ARG A 61 -14.76 13.92 22.68
N GLU A 62 -13.79 14.79 22.43
CA GLU A 62 -13.53 15.32 21.08
C GLU A 62 -13.16 14.19 20.10
N ILE A 63 -12.39 13.19 20.56
CA ILE A 63 -12.06 12.01 19.77
C ILE A 63 -13.32 11.17 19.49
N LEU A 64 -14.13 10.92 20.51
CA LEU A 64 -15.37 10.13 20.37
C LEU A 64 -16.40 10.81 19.45
N ASP A 65 -16.50 12.14 19.49
CA ASP A 65 -17.35 12.94 18.62
C ASP A 65 -16.87 12.88 17.15
N GLY A 66 -15.55 12.83 16.94
CA GLY A 66 -14.95 12.60 15.61
C GLY A 66 -15.25 11.22 15.00
N LEU A 67 -15.74 10.29 15.81
CA LEU A 67 -16.13 8.94 15.41
C LEU A 67 -17.64 8.70 15.60
N ALA A 68 -18.49 9.73 15.57
CA ALA A 68 -19.91 9.66 15.91
C ALA A 68 -20.68 8.51 15.23
N GLU A 69 -20.36 8.18 13.98
CA GLU A 69 -21.03 7.16 13.18
C GLU A 69 -20.55 5.71 13.47
N GLU A 70 -19.49 5.53 14.26
CA GLU A 70 -18.95 4.20 14.55
C GLU A 70 -19.81 3.43 15.56
N GLU A 71 -20.51 2.40 15.08
CA GLU A 71 -21.40 1.56 15.88
C GLU A 71 -20.66 0.79 16.99
N GLY A 72 -19.39 0.41 16.73
CA GLY A 72 -18.51 -0.26 17.69
C GLY A 72 -18.19 0.56 18.94
N LEU A 73 -18.39 1.89 18.91
CA LEU A 73 -18.14 2.78 20.05
C LEU A 73 -19.32 2.92 21.02
N LYS A 74 -20.47 2.28 20.76
CA LYS A 74 -21.67 2.48 21.58
C LYS A 74 -21.45 2.13 23.06
N SER A 75 -20.78 1.01 23.34
CA SER A 75 -20.42 0.59 24.71
C SER A 75 -19.45 1.59 25.34
N ILE A 76 -18.40 1.96 24.61
CA ILE A 76 -17.38 2.93 25.04
C ILE A 76 -18.01 4.29 25.39
N ARG A 77 -18.96 4.80 24.61
CA ARG A 77 -19.64 6.07 24.92
C ARG A 77 -20.50 5.99 26.18
N ALA A 78 -21.16 4.85 26.40
CA ALA A 78 -21.99 4.66 27.59
C ALA A 78 -21.12 4.59 28.85
N ASP A 79 -20.02 3.83 28.80
CA ASP A 79 -19.09 3.72 29.92
C ASP A 79 -18.33 5.03 30.13
N TYR A 80 -17.99 5.78 29.08
CA TYR A 80 -17.38 7.11 29.16
C TYR A 80 -18.27 8.08 29.95
N ALA A 81 -19.55 8.18 29.61
CA ALA A 81 -20.50 9.04 30.32
C ALA A 81 -20.70 8.60 31.78
N THR A 82 -20.71 7.29 32.01
CA THR A 82 -20.82 6.70 33.36
C THR A 82 -19.57 7.01 34.19
N LEU A 83 -18.38 6.91 33.61
CA LEU A 83 -17.10 7.19 34.25
C LEU A 83 -17.07 8.63 34.78
N GLY A 84 -17.48 9.62 33.97
CA GLY A 84 -17.53 11.01 34.42
C GLY A 84 -18.56 11.28 35.52
N THR A 85 -19.70 10.59 35.48
CA THR A 85 -20.69 10.67 36.56
C THR A 85 -20.12 10.10 37.86
N LEU A 86 -19.51 8.91 37.81
CA LEU A 86 -18.90 8.26 38.96
C LEU A 86 -17.74 9.07 39.53
N PHE A 87 -16.89 9.62 38.66
CA PHE A 87 -15.75 10.43 39.10
C PHE A 87 -16.22 11.67 39.87
N SER A 88 -17.21 12.39 39.35
CA SER A 88 -17.83 13.53 40.04
C SER A 88 -18.47 13.13 41.37
N GLN A 89 -19.09 11.95 41.46
CA GLN A 89 -19.67 11.45 42.70
C GLN A 89 -18.59 11.10 43.73
N VAL A 90 -17.48 10.49 43.30
CA VAL A 90 -16.34 10.18 44.17
C VAL A 90 -15.71 11.46 44.71
N THR A 91 -15.49 12.47 43.85
CA THR A 91 -14.85 13.72 44.28
C THR A 91 -15.72 14.49 45.26
N GLU A 92 -17.03 14.56 45.00
CA GLU A 92 -17.98 15.24 45.89
C GLU A 92 -18.16 14.52 47.23
N ASN A 93 -18.34 13.20 47.21
CA ASN A 93 -18.46 12.39 48.42
C ASN A 93 -17.19 12.50 49.29
N TYR A 94 -16.00 12.60 48.67
CA TYR A 94 -14.76 12.83 49.38
C TYR A 94 -14.76 14.18 50.11
N ARG A 95 -15.18 15.27 49.45
CA ARG A 95 -15.28 16.61 50.06
C ARG A 95 -16.28 16.63 51.21
N GLU A 96 -17.47 16.06 51.00
CA GLU A 96 -18.52 15.97 52.02
C GLU A 96 -18.03 15.19 53.25
N ARG A 97 -17.27 14.10 53.04
CA ARG A 97 -16.66 13.37 54.16
C ARG A 97 -15.67 14.25 54.94
N GLN A 98 -14.83 15.04 54.26
CA GLN A 98 -13.89 15.93 54.94
C GLN A 98 -14.61 16.99 55.77
N GLU A 99 -15.73 17.53 55.27
CA GLU A 99 -16.59 18.47 56.02
C GLU A 99 -17.16 17.81 57.28
N TYR A 100 -17.74 16.61 57.16
CA TYR A 100 -18.25 15.87 58.32
C TYR A 100 -17.19 15.56 59.38
N ILE A 101 -15.95 15.28 58.96
CA ILE A 101 -14.84 15.09 59.91
C ILE A 101 -14.52 16.39 60.63
N GLN A 102 -14.48 17.52 59.90
CA GLN A 102 -14.19 18.84 60.48
C GLN A 102 -15.28 19.30 61.45
N GLU A 103 -16.55 19.02 61.13
CA GLU A 103 -17.71 19.35 61.97
C GLU A 103 -17.88 18.41 63.18
N GLY A 104 -17.09 17.34 63.30
CA GLY A 104 -17.19 16.37 64.39
C GLY A 104 -18.46 15.52 64.32
N ALA A 105 -18.87 15.13 63.11
CA ALA A 105 -20.04 14.28 62.89
C ALA A 105 -19.93 12.91 63.62
N SER A 106 -21.06 12.23 63.78
CA SER A 106 -21.10 10.91 64.41
C SER A 106 -20.33 9.86 63.60
N GLN A 107 -19.76 8.88 64.30
CA GLN A 107 -19.04 7.77 63.65
C GLN A 107 -19.90 7.03 62.63
N GLU A 108 -21.19 6.80 62.95
CA GLU A 108 -22.15 6.17 62.03
C GLU A 108 -22.25 6.91 60.68
N LYS A 109 -22.23 8.24 60.71
CA LYS A 109 -22.30 9.08 59.50
C LYS A 109 -21.00 8.98 58.69
N ILE A 110 -19.85 8.97 59.37
CA ILE A 110 -18.53 8.79 58.74
C ILE A 110 -18.39 7.40 58.11
N ASP A 111 -18.89 6.36 58.78
CA ASP A 111 -18.86 4.99 58.27
C ASP A 111 -19.77 4.85 57.03
N ALA A 112 -20.97 5.45 57.06
CA ALA A 112 -21.92 5.41 55.96
C ALA A 112 -21.36 6.09 54.69
N ILE A 113 -20.77 7.28 54.81
CA ILE A 113 -20.19 8.00 53.67
C ILE A 113 -18.92 7.33 53.13
N THR A 114 -18.14 6.69 54.01
CA THR A 114 -16.97 5.91 53.61
C THR A 114 -17.39 4.65 52.84
N GLY A 115 -18.41 3.93 53.30
CA GLY A 115 -18.95 2.77 52.58
C GLY A 115 -19.66 3.13 51.27
N LEU A 116 -20.15 4.37 51.11
CA LEU A 116 -20.57 4.90 49.81
C LEU A 116 -19.37 5.15 48.89
N GLU A 117 -18.32 5.79 49.40
CA GLU A 117 -17.09 6.04 48.64
C GLU A 117 -16.47 4.76 48.09
N GLU A 118 -16.34 3.72 48.93
CA GLU A 118 -15.78 2.42 48.52
C GLU A 118 -16.54 1.81 47.34
N ARG A 119 -17.89 1.90 47.36
CA ARG A 119 -18.74 1.41 46.28
C ARG A 119 -18.60 2.24 45.01
N LEU A 120 -18.55 3.57 45.14
CA LEU A 120 -18.37 4.48 44.01
C LEU A 120 -16.99 4.28 43.36
N VAL A 121 -15.93 4.13 44.16
CA VAL A 121 -14.58 3.83 43.68
C VAL A 121 -14.53 2.47 43.00
N ALA A 122 -15.15 1.43 43.58
CA ALA A 122 -15.21 0.12 42.94
C ALA A 122 -15.93 0.17 41.59
N GLN A 123 -17.07 0.86 41.49
CA GLN A 123 -17.78 1.08 40.23
C GLN A 123 -16.91 1.86 39.23
N LEU A 124 -16.25 2.94 39.67
CA LEU A 124 -15.39 3.77 38.83
C LEU A 124 -14.25 2.93 38.21
N LEU A 125 -13.59 2.10 39.01
CA LEU A 125 -12.50 1.24 38.56
C LEU A 125 -13.00 0.14 37.60
N ILE A 126 -14.17 -0.45 37.88
CA ILE A 126 -14.78 -1.45 36.97
C ILE A 126 -15.14 -0.82 35.63
N THR A 127 -15.77 0.36 35.64
CA THR A 127 -16.12 1.10 34.41
C THR A 127 -14.86 1.53 33.65
N SER A 128 -13.80 1.97 34.34
CA SER A 128 -12.51 2.29 33.71
C SER A 128 -11.89 1.06 33.03
N GLN A 129 -11.90 -0.09 33.71
CA GLN A 129 -11.39 -1.34 33.15
C GLN A 129 -12.23 -1.83 31.96
N SER A 130 -13.55 -1.66 32.02
CA SER A 130 -14.47 -1.95 30.91
C SER A 130 -14.12 -1.11 29.68
N LEU A 131 -13.94 0.20 29.86
CA LEU A 131 -13.50 1.13 28.80
C LEU A 131 -12.19 0.70 28.16
N ILE A 132 -11.17 0.39 28.96
CA ILE A 132 -9.87 -0.07 28.45
C ILE A 132 -10.04 -1.34 27.62
N THR A 133 -10.83 -2.29 28.12
CA THR A 133 -11.02 -3.60 27.48
C THR A 133 -11.78 -3.47 26.15
N ASP A 134 -12.83 -2.67 26.11
CA ASP A 134 -13.57 -2.43 24.88
C ASP A 134 -12.76 -1.63 23.87
N ALA A 135 -11.99 -0.63 24.33
CA ALA A 135 -11.13 0.15 23.45
C ALA A 135 -9.95 -0.66 22.91
N SER A 136 -9.34 -1.54 23.72
CA SER A 136 -8.26 -2.42 23.26
C SER A 136 -8.79 -3.43 22.25
N ARG A 137 -9.95 -4.06 22.52
CA ARG A 137 -10.59 -4.99 21.59
C ARG A 137 -10.90 -4.31 20.25
N LEU A 138 -11.48 -3.10 20.28
CA LEU A 138 -11.80 -2.37 19.06
C LEU A 138 -10.54 -1.94 18.27
N ALA A 139 -9.47 -1.57 18.98
CA ALA A 139 -8.18 -1.27 18.38
C ALA A 139 -7.52 -2.50 17.74
N GLU A 140 -7.61 -3.67 18.39
CA GLU A 140 -7.14 -4.95 17.85
C GLU A 140 -7.93 -5.39 16.62
N GLU A 141 -9.26 -5.28 16.65
CA GLU A 141 -10.15 -5.56 15.51
C GLU A 141 -9.78 -4.68 14.31
N ALA A 142 -9.64 -3.36 14.52
CA ALA A 142 -9.24 -2.43 13.48
C ALA A 142 -7.83 -2.75 12.91
N GLN A 143 -6.89 -3.15 13.77
CA GLN A 143 -5.55 -3.55 13.35
C GLN A 143 -5.55 -4.83 12.51
N ALA A 144 -6.37 -5.81 12.89
CA ALA A 144 -6.53 -7.05 12.13
C ALA A 144 -7.10 -6.78 10.73
N GLU A 145 -8.16 -5.96 10.63
CA GLU A 145 -8.77 -5.56 9.36
C GLU A 145 -7.76 -4.83 8.45
N ALA A 146 -7.03 -3.86 9.00
CA ALA A 146 -6.02 -3.12 8.24
C ALA A 146 -4.87 -4.02 7.78
N ALA A 147 -4.42 -4.97 8.61
CA ALA A 147 -3.38 -5.93 8.23
C ALA A 147 -3.86 -6.87 7.10
N GLU A 148 -5.12 -7.29 7.12
CA GLU A 148 -5.71 -8.11 6.05
C GLU A 148 -5.80 -7.31 4.74
N ALA A 149 -6.30 -6.07 4.79
CA ALA A 149 -6.38 -5.18 3.63
C ALA A 149 -4.98 -4.91 3.03
N GLN A 150 -3.98 -4.65 3.87
CA GLN A 150 -2.59 -4.47 3.45
C GLN A 150 -2.02 -5.74 2.79
N ARG A 151 -2.28 -6.93 3.34
CA ARG A 151 -1.85 -8.21 2.74
C ARG A 151 -2.49 -8.42 1.36
N LEU A 152 -3.78 -8.14 1.21
CA LEU A 152 -4.46 -8.23 -0.08
C LEU A 152 -3.83 -7.29 -1.11
N ALA A 153 -3.58 -6.03 -0.74
CA ALA A 153 -2.95 -5.06 -1.64
C ALA A 153 -1.50 -5.42 -1.98
N ALA A 154 -0.73 -5.92 -1.02
CA ALA A 154 0.62 -6.42 -1.26
C ALA A 154 0.61 -7.58 -2.27
N ASN A 155 -0.29 -8.55 -2.09
CA ASN A 155 -0.46 -9.67 -3.02
C ASN A 155 -0.85 -9.21 -4.43
N LEU A 156 -1.82 -8.30 -4.54
CA LEU A 156 -2.20 -7.71 -5.83
C LEU A 156 -1.03 -6.98 -6.49
N THR A 157 -0.25 -6.23 -5.72
CA THR A 157 0.93 -5.52 -6.22
C THR A 157 1.96 -6.51 -6.75
N VAL A 158 2.24 -7.60 -6.03
CA VAL A 158 3.15 -8.66 -6.49
C VAL A 158 2.64 -9.31 -7.78
N ILE A 159 1.35 -9.64 -7.87
CA ILE A 159 0.74 -10.20 -9.09
C ILE A 159 0.92 -9.24 -10.27
N LEU A 160 0.67 -7.94 -10.07
CA LEU A 160 0.85 -6.93 -11.10
C LEU A 160 2.32 -6.79 -11.54
N MET A 161 3.28 -6.85 -10.61
CA MET A 161 4.71 -6.85 -10.95
C MET A 161 5.09 -8.08 -11.78
N VAL A 162 4.56 -9.27 -11.44
CA VAL A 162 4.81 -10.50 -12.19
C VAL A 162 4.22 -10.39 -13.61
N ILE A 163 2.98 -9.92 -13.75
CA ILE A 163 2.36 -9.69 -15.06
C ILE A 163 3.17 -8.70 -15.90
N LEU A 164 3.63 -7.60 -15.29
CA LEU A 164 4.47 -6.61 -15.96
C LEU A 164 5.80 -7.22 -16.41
N ALA A 165 6.48 -7.98 -15.55
CA ALA A 165 7.73 -8.66 -15.88
C ALA A 165 7.55 -9.62 -17.06
N ILE A 166 6.52 -10.47 -17.03
CA ILE A 166 6.20 -11.39 -18.13
C ILE A 166 5.92 -10.63 -19.42
N THR A 167 5.14 -9.55 -19.35
CA THR A 167 4.77 -8.74 -20.52
C THR A 167 6.00 -8.09 -21.16
N VAL A 168 6.88 -7.50 -20.35
CA VAL A 168 8.13 -6.88 -20.80
C VAL A 168 9.04 -7.93 -21.41
N THR A 169 9.33 -9.03 -20.71
CA THR A 169 10.21 -10.10 -21.21
C THR A 169 9.68 -10.69 -22.52
N THR A 170 8.39 -10.99 -22.60
CA THR A 170 7.78 -11.56 -23.80
C THR A 170 7.84 -10.58 -24.97
N SER A 171 7.52 -9.31 -24.73
CA SER A 171 7.57 -8.26 -25.77
C SER A 171 8.99 -8.04 -26.28
N SER A 172 9.99 -7.99 -25.40
CA SER A 172 11.40 -7.87 -25.79
C SER A 172 11.88 -9.06 -26.62
N LEU A 173 11.49 -10.29 -26.25
CA LEU A 173 11.82 -11.49 -27.02
C LEU A 173 11.16 -11.51 -28.39
N LEU A 174 9.91 -11.04 -28.48
CA LEU A 174 9.21 -10.91 -29.76
C LEU A 174 9.93 -9.92 -30.67
N VAL A 175 10.20 -8.70 -30.19
CA VAL A 175 10.92 -7.67 -30.97
C VAL A 175 12.30 -8.17 -31.42
N ALA A 176 13.06 -8.82 -30.54
CA ALA A 176 14.38 -9.35 -30.89
C ALA A 176 14.30 -10.40 -32.03
N ARG A 177 13.26 -11.23 -32.05
CA ARG A 177 13.09 -12.30 -33.04
C ARG A 177 12.42 -11.83 -34.33
N SER A 178 11.46 -10.92 -34.27
CA SER A 178 10.70 -10.46 -35.44
C SER A 178 11.35 -9.26 -36.13
N ILE A 179 12.16 -8.47 -35.42
CA ILE A 179 12.77 -7.25 -35.98
C ILE A 179 14.30 -7.34 -35.94
N SER A 180 14.89 -7.41 -34.73
CA SER A 180 16.34 -7.25 -34.60
C SER A 180 17.13 -8.35 -35.33
N LYS A 181 16.70 -9.61 -35.22
CA LYS A 181 17.39 -10.73 -35.87
C LYS A 181 17.28 -10.72 -37.41
N PRO A 182 16.09 -10.55 -38.03
CA PRO A 182 16.00 -10.42 -39.50
C PRO A 182 16.79 -9.22 -40.04
N LEU A 183 16.80 -8.10 -39.31
CA LEU A 183 17.58 -6.92 -39.71
C LEU A 183 19.09 -7.20 -39.68
N ASP A 184 19.58 -7.88 -38.64
CA ASP A 184 20.97 -8.32 -38.55
C ASP A 184 21.35 -9.34 -39.65
N GLU A 185 20.44 -10.28 -39.98
CA GLU A 185 20.63 -11.21 -41.09
C GLU A 185 20.73 -10.48 -42.44
N LEU A 186 19.92 -9.44 -42.67
CA LEU A 186 20.00 -8.59 -43.87
C LEU A 186 21.30 -7.79 -43.94
N THR A 187 21.70 -7.16 -42.83
CA THR A 187 22.97 -6.42 -42.76
C THR A 187 24.16 -7.31 -43.09
N ARG A 188 24.22 -8.51 -42.49
CA ARG A 188 25.29 -9.48 -42.79
C ARG A 188 25.24 -9.97 -44.23
N GLY A 189 24.05 -10.21 -44.79
CA GLY A 189 23.89 -10.56 -46.20
C GLY A 189 24.43 -9.48 -47.13
N ALA A 190 24.14 -8.21 -46.85
CA ALA A 190 24.65 -7.06 -47.60
C ALA A 190 26.18 -6.96 -47.55
N GLU A 191 26.80 -7.20 -46.39
CA GLU A 191 28.26 -7.22 -46.27
C GLU A 191 28.92 -8.36 -47.09
N ILE A 192 28.31 -9.54 -47.13
CA ILE A 192 28.81 -10.69 -47.91
C ILE A 192 28.75 -10.40 -49.40
N ILE A 193 27.60 -9.92 -49.88
CA ILE A 193 27.38 -9.55 -51.28
C ILE A 193 28.31 -8.41 -51.69
N GLY A 194 28.51 -7.41 -50.81
CA GLY A 194 29.46 -6.31 -51.02
C GLY A 194 30.93 -6.75 -51.14
N LYS A 195 31.28 -7.94 -50.66
CA LYS A 195 32.61 -8.55 -50.82
C LYS A 195 32.74 -9.40 -52.11
N GLY A 196 31.69 -9.47 -52.92
CA GLY A 196 31.69 -10.16 -54.22
C GLY A 196 31.07 -11.55 -54.23
N ASP A 197 30.57 -12.07 -53.09
CA ASP A 197 29.84 -13.33 -53.05
C ASP A 197 28.36 -13.12 -53.39
N LEU A 198 28.06 -13.17 -54.69
CA LEU A 198 26.70 -13.01 -55.22
C LEU A 198 25.85 -14.29 -55.18
N GLU A 199 26.41 -15.41 -54.68
CA GLU A 199 25.66 -16.66 -54.48
C GLU A 199 24.88 -16.66 -53.16
N HIS A 200 25.26 -15.79 -52.22
CA HIS A 200 24.62 -15.69 -50.91
C HIS A 200 23.16 -15.20 -51.02
N LYS A 201 22.25 -15.84 -50.26
CA LYS A 201 20.84 -15.46 -50.16
C LYS A 201 20.41 -15.33 -48.71
N VAL A 202 19.65 -14.28 -48.41
CA VAL A 202 19.05 -14.06 -47.09
C VAL A 202 17.71 -14.81 -47.00
N ALA A 203 17.45 -15.47 -45.87
CA ALA A 203 16.23 -16.27 -45.72
C ALA A 203 14.98 -15.37 -45.54
N VAL A 204 13.95 -15.57 -46.36
CA VAL A 204 12.65 -14.89 -46.23
C VAL A 204 11.79 -15.65 -45.21
N LYS A 205 11.87 -15.23 -43.94
CA LYS A 205 11.21 -15.93 -42.80
C LYS A 205 9.89 -15.31 -42.36
N SER A 206 9.58 -14.08 -42.79
CA SER A 206 8.36 -13.36 -42.40
C SER A 206 7.51 -12.99 -43.62
N LYS A 207 6.23 -12.69 -43.38
CA LYS A 207 5.27 -12.18 -44.38
C LYS A 207 4.95 -10.69 -44.21
N ASP A 208 5.67 -10.04 -43.29
CA ASP A 208 5.58 -8.60 -43.01
C ASP A 208 6.50 -7.79 -43.93
N GLU A 209 6.68 -6.51 -43.60
CA GLU A 209 7.54 -5.57 -44.31
C GLU A 209 9.02 -6.03 -44.35
N LEU A 210 9.51 -6.72 -43.31
CA LEU A 210 10.88 -7.24 -43.28
C LEU A 210 11.04 -8.46 -44.18
N GLY A 211 10.00 -9.30 -44.28
CA GLY A 211 9.94 -10.39 -45.25
C GLY A 211 9.98 -9.88 -46.70
N GLN A 212 9.20 -8.85 -47.00
CA GLN A 212 9.18 -8.21 -48.32
C GLN A 212 10.53 -7.58 -48.65
N LEU A 213 11.16 -6.90 -47.68
CA LEU A 213 12.50 -6.33 -47.84
C LEU A 213 13.54 -7.41 -48.14
N ALA A 214 13.50 -8.55 -47.44
CA ALA A 214 14.41 -9.66 -47.71
C ALA A 214 14.21 -10.29 -49.10
N ALA A 215 12.97 -10.38 -49.57
CA ALA A 215 12.68 -10.86 -50.92
C ALA A 215 13.23 -9.90 -51.99
N ALA A 216 12.97 -8.59 -51.86
CA ALA A 216 13.48 -7.57 -52.76
C ALA A 216 15.01 -7.50 -52.76
N PHE A 217 15.63 -7.67 -51.59
CA PHE A 217 17.09 -7.74 -51.45
C PHE A 217 17.67 -8.92 -52.26
N ASN A 218 17.10 -10.11 -52.15
CA ASN A 218 17.56 -11.28 -52.90
C ASN A 218 17.37 -11.14 -54.42
N GLU A 219 16.29 -10.48 -54.86
CA GLU A 219 16.03 -10.21 -56.28
C GLU A 219 17.09 -9.27 -56.89
N MET A 220 17.45 -8.22 -56.14
CA MET A 220 18.55 -7.31 -56.51
C MET A 220 19.88 -8.06 -56.64
N THR A 221 20.21 -8.94 -55.69
CA THR A 221 21.44 -9.75 -55.76
C THR A 221 21.44 -10.68 -56.96
N GLY A 222 20.30 -11.32 -57.28
CA GLY A 222 20.17 -12.15 -58.48
C GLY A 222 20.45 -11.38 -59.76
N SER A 223 19.88 -10.18 -59.88
CA SER A 223 20.12 -9.28 -61.01
C SER A 223 21.60 -8.88 -61.13
N LEU A 224 22.26 -8.55 -60.02
CA LEU A 224 23.70 -8.23 -60.00
C LEU A 224 24.57 -9.40 -60.46
N LYS A 225 24.20 -10.63 -60.08
CA LYS A 225 24.92 -11.84 -60.48
C LYS A 225 24.82 -12.07 -61.98
N GLU A 226 23.64 -11.94 -62.56
CA GLU A 226 23.42 -12.09 -64.00
C GLU A 226 24.22 -11.06 -64.80
N ILE A 227 24.19 -9.78 -64.37
CA ILE A 227 24.97 -8.71 -64.99
C ILE A 227 26.47 -9.01 -64.93
N THR A 228 26.97 -9.44 -63.77
CA THR A 228 28.41 -9.75 -63.60
C THR A 228 28.84 -10.94 -64.46
N THR A 229 28.02 -12.00 -64.50
CA THR A 229 28.31 -13.21 -65.31
C THR A 229 28.32 -12.88 -66.80
N SER A 230 27.33 -12.11 -67.27
CA SER A 230 27.25 -11.67 -68.66
C SER A 230 28.47 -10.81 -69.05
N ARG A 231 28.93 -9.94 -68.14
CA ARG A 231 30.15 -9.14 -68.35
C ARG A 231 31.39 -10.03 -68.44
N ASP A 232 31.56 -10.99 -67.54
CA ASP A 232 32.73 -11.89 -67.53
C ASP A 232 32.78 -12.79 -68.79
N GLU A 233 31.61 -13.19 -69.31
CA GLU A 233 31.50 -13.92 -70.57
C GLU A 233 31.91 -13.05 -71.77
N LEU A 234 31.47 -11.78 -71.80
CA LEU A 234 31.90 -10.80 -72.80
C LEU A 234 33.41 -10.56 -72.74
N ASP A 235 33.97 -10.36 -71.54
CA ASP A 235 35.40 -10.12 -71.33
C ASP A 235 36.23 -11.33 -71.80
N ARG A 236 35.75 -12.56 -71.59
CA ARG A 236 36.37 -13.78 -72.14
C ARG A 236 36.31 -13.83 -73.66
N GLU A 237 35.16 -13.54 -74.26
CA GLU A 237 35.01 -13.55 -75.72
C GLU A 237 35.96 -12.54 -76.38
N VAL A 238 36.05 -11.33 -75.83
CA VAL A 238 36.98 -10.28 -76.31
C VAL A 238 38.43 -10.73 -76.17
N THR A 239 38.80 -11.39 -75.06
CA THR A 239 40.17 -11.87 -74.84
C THR A 239 40.53 -12.99 -75.82
N VAL A 240 39.64 -13.96 -76.04
CA VAL A 240 39.83 -15.04 -77.01
C VAL A 240 40.01 -14.50 -78.44
N ARG A 241 39.21 -13.49 -78.82
CA ARG A 241 39.35 -12.84 -80.13
C ARG A 241 40.69 -12.15 -80.30
N LYS A 242 41.18 -11.44 -79.28
CA LYS A 242 42.49 -10.78 -79.33
C LYS A 242 43.66 -11.77 -79.46
N GLN A 243 43.61 -12.89 -78.73
CA GLN A 243 44.63 -13.94 -78.85
C GLN A 243 44.66 -14.54 -80.26
N ALA A 244 43.49 -14.75 -80.87
CA ALA A 244 43.37 -15.27 -82.23
C ALA A 244 43.80 -14.28 -83.33
N GLU A 245 43.94 -12.99 -83.00
CA GLU A 245 44.45 -11.96 -83.91
C GLU A 245 45.98 -11.75 -83.77
N GLU A 246 46.60 -12.24 -82.70
CA GLU A 246 48.04 -12.12 -82.42
C GLU A 246 48.88 -13.38 -82.78
N ASP A 247 48.23 -14.54 -83.00
CA ASP A 247 48.83 -15.80 -83.52
C ASP A 247 48.77 -15.90 -85.06
#